data_AF-A0A1Q7MK51-F1
#
_entry.id   AF-A0A1Q7MK51-F1
#
_cell.length_a   1.000
_cell.length_b   1.000
_cell.length_c   1.000
_cell.angle_alpha   90.00
_cell.angle_beta   90.00
_cell.angle_gamma   90.00
#
_symmetry.space_group_name_H-M   'P 1'
#
loop_
_entity.id
_entity.type
_entity.pdbx_description
1 polymer ?
#
loop_
_entity_poly.entity_id
_entity_poly.type
_entity_poly.pdbx_seq_one_letter_code
_entity_poly.pdbx_strand_id
1 'polypeptide(L)'
;MSREAIRIPFKHTLAFIAIAAFLLSFFGSRLFATACPTCVVVGRGIHFHHFWYGIGMVALTGWLAIVGRRTERLDRAYALVYGLGLGLIGDEVGLLLTFGNYYSELTYQIFVGAIGLIILGALAVRFGERLRKDLLGMKRWEVVGLVGFFLAGFSTLFFAFDQELLGILFALSGTLAIVLSFRHRHEVMPGQAEN
;
A
#
# COMPACT_ATOMS: atom_id res chain seq x y z
N MET A 1 37.50 -1.78 22.29
CA MET A 1 36.08 -2.07 22.01
C MET A 1 35.71 -1.39 20.71
N SER A 2 35.66 -2.11 19.58
CA SER A 2 35.17 -1.55 18.31
C SER A 2 33.65 -1.37 18.40
N ARG A 3 33.17 -0.17 18.06
CA ARG A 3 31.74 0.05 17.84
C ARG A 3 31.38 -0.62 16.51
N GLU A 4 30.92 -1.86 16.54
CA GLU A 4 30.09 -2.37 15.46
C GLU A 4 28.81 -1.53 15.45
N ALA A 5 28.77 -0.51 14.58
CA ALA A 5 27.54 0.17 14.25
C ALA A 5 26.56 -0.92 13.80
N ILE A 6 25.44 -1.06 14.51
CA ILE A 6 24.34 -1.96 14.13
C ILE A 6 23.91 -1.56 12.73
N ARG A 7 24.42 -2.27 11.72
CA ARG A 7 23.99 -2.10 10.33
C ARG A 7 22.65 -2.79 10.23
N ILE A 8 21.57 -2.03 10.46
CA ILE A 8 20.23 -2.50 10.10
C ILE A 8 20.25 -2.69 8.58
N PRO A 9 20.13 -3.93 8.05
CA PRO A 9 20.18 -4.14 6.62
C PRO A 9 19.00 -3.41 5.99
N PHE A 10 19.27 -2.47 5.08
CA PHE A 10 18.22 -1.78 4.36
C PHE A 10 17.42 -2.79 3.54
N LYS A 11 16.11 -2.89 3.81
CA LYS A 11 15.24 -3.86 3.15
C LYS A 11 14.76 -3.30 1.81
N HIS A 12 15.63 -3.36 0.80
CA HIS A 12 15.41 -2.81 -0.55
C HIS A 12 14.05 -3.22 -1.15
N THR A 13 13.67 -4.48 -0.99
CA THR A 13 12.40 -5.04 -1.49
C THR A 13 11.19 -4.39 -0.83
N LEU A 14 11.26 -4.05 0.46
CA LEU A 14 10.16 -3.35 1.14
C LEU A 14 10.02 -1.91 0.65
N ALA A 15 11.14 -1.19 0.49
CA ALA A 15 11.13 0.16 -0.05
C ALA A 15 10.56 0.17 -1.48
N PHE A 16 10.95 -0.81 -2.30
CA PHE A 16 10.43 -0.97 -3.66
C PHE A 16 8.90 -1.20 -3.67
N ILE A 17 8.41 -2.13 -2.84
CA ILE A 17 6.97 -2.40 -2.70
C ILE A 17 6.22 -1.14 -2.24
N ALA A 18 6.74 -0.43 -1.23
CA ALA A 18 6.10 0.76 -0.69
C ALA A 18 6.01 1.89 -1.73
N ILE A 19 7.07 2.14 -2.50
CA ILE A 19 7.06 3.20 -3.54
C ILE A 19 6.17 2.82 -4.72
N ALA A 20 6.18 1.56 -5.15
CA ALA A 20 5.27 1.09 -6.19
C ALA A 20 3.80 1.25 -5.75
N ALA A 21 3.49 0.90 -4.50
CA ALA A 21 2.16 1.06 -3.92
C ALA A 21 1.75 2.54 -3.75
N PHE A 22 2.70 3.39 -3.33
CA PHE A 22 2.51 4.84 -3.26
C PHE A 22 2.12 5.42 -4.62
N LEU A 23 2.90 5.14 -5.67
CA LEU A 23 2.62 5.64 -7.02
C LEU A 23 1.27 5.15 -7.52
N LEU A 24 0.97 3.87 -7.30
CA LEU A 24 -0.29 3.27 -7.74
C LEU A 24 -1.50 3.93 -7.07
N SER A 25 -1.45 4.16 -5.76
CA SER A 25 -2.54 4.79 -5.01
C SER A 25 -2.62 6.30 -5.25
N PHE A 26 -1.50 6.99 -5.42
CA PHE A 26 -1.46 8.42 -5.76
C PHE A 26 -2.10 8.69 -7.12
N PHE A 27 -1.67 7.98 -8.17
CA PHE A 27 -2.28 8.14 -9.49
C PHE A 27 -3.68 7.53 -9.55
N GLY A 28 -3.94 6.46 -8.78
CA GLY A 28 -5.27 5.86 -8.69
C GLY A 28 -6.30 6.79 -8.06
N SER A 29 -5.96 7.46 -6.96
CA SER A 29 -6.82 8.46 -6.33
C SER A 29 -7.04 9.67 -7.24
N ARG A 30 -6.00 10.15 -7.93
CA ARG A 30 -6.16 11.23 -8.92
C ARG A 30 -7.04 10.83 -10.09
N LEU A 31 -6.86 9.63 -10.63
CA LEU A 31 -7.70 9.11 -11.70
C LEU A 31 -9.15 8.96 -11.24
N PHE A 32 -9.36 8.49 -10.00
CA PHE A 32 -10.68 8.39 -9.42
C PHE A 32 -11.34 9.77 -9.25
N ALA A 33 -10.63 10.76 -8.71
CA ALA A 33 -11.13 12.12 -8.54
C ALA A 33 -11.48 12.80 -9.87
N THR A 34 -10.71 12.53 -10.93
CA THR A 34 -11.02 13.05 -12.28
C THR A 34 -12.17 12.31 -12.95
N ALA A 35 -12.27 10.99 -12.78
CA ALA A 35 -13.32 10.16 -13.36
C ALA A 35 -14.67 10.31 -12.64
N CYS A 36 -14.67 10.57 -11.33
CA CYS A 36 -15.87 10.79 -10.55
C CYS A 36 -15.72 11.95 -9.55
N PRO A 37 -15.79 13.21 -10.02
CA PRO A 37 -15.59 14.40 -9.18
C PRO A 37 -16.68 14.61 -8.12
N THR A 38 -17.84 13.97 -8.29
CA THR A 38 -18.97 14.03 -7.36
C THR A 38 -19.07 12.80 -6.47
N CYS A 39 -18.23 11.77 -6.67
CA CYS A 39 -18.23 10.59 -5.83
C CYS A 39 -17.57 10.92 -4.48
N VAL A 40 -18.41 11.16 -3.48
CA VAL A 40 -17.99 11.43 -2.11
C VAL A 40 -18.69 10.49 -1.15
N VAL A 41 -17.94 9.96 -0.19
CA VAL A 41 -18.53 9.20 0.91
C VAL A 41 -19.07 10.21 1.93
N VAL A 42 -20.40 10.32 2.03
CA VAL A 42 -21.05 11.23 2.99
C VAL A 42 -21.73 10.43 4.09
N GLY A 43 -21.27 10.64 5.33
CA GLY A 43 -21.88 10.06 6.52
C GLY A 43 -22.41 11.16 7.43
N ARG A 44 -23.74 11.21 7.65
CA ARG A 44 -24.39 12.21 8.55
C ARG A 44 -24.03 13.68 8.22
N GLY A 45 -23.83 13.98 6.93
CA GLY A 45 -23.44 15.31 6.46
C GLY A 45 -21.92 15.60 6.48
N ILE A 46 -21.09 14.63 6.87
CA ILE A 46 -19.62 14.75 6.86
C ILE A 46 -19.06 14.05 5.61
N HIS A 47 -18.23 14.76 4.84
CA HIS A 47 -17.54 14.24 3.66
C HIS A 47 -16.24 13.53 4.06
N PHE A 48 -16.21 12.21 3.95
CA PHE A 48 -15.02 11.41 4.15
C PHE A 48 -14.16 11.41 2.88
N HIS A 49 -13.06 12.16 2.93
CA HIS A 49 -12.04 12.18 1.89
C HIS A 49 -11.12 10.96 2.01
N HIS A 50 -10.57 10.52 0.88
CA HIS A 50 -9.65 9.38 0.84
C HIS A 50 -8.37 9.63 1.66
N PHE A 51 -8.07 10.90 1.94
CA PHE A 51 -7.14 11.37 2.97
C PHE A 51 -7.23 10.59 4.30
N TRP A 52 -8.44 10.44 4.86
CA TRP A 52 -8.64 9.82 6.18
C TRP A 52 -8.36 8.33 6.17
N TYR A 53 -8.71 7.64 5.07
CA TYR A 53 -8.35 6.25 4.88
C TYR A 53 -6.82 6.10 4.81
N GLY A 54 -6.16 7.02 4.10
CA GLY A 54 -4.70 7.08 4.04
C GLY A 54 -4.05 7.23 5.41
N ILE A 55 -4.52 8.16 6.25
CA ILE A 55 -4.06 8.32 7.65
C ILE A 55 -4.25 7.03 8.43
N GLY A 56 -5.43 6.42 8.36
CA GLY A 56 -5.73 5.17 9.06
C GLY A 56 -4.78 4.04 8.65
N MET A 57 -4.52 3.88 7.34
CA MET A 57 -3.60 2.87 6.81
C MET A 57 -2.17 3.08 7.29
N VAL A 58 -1.65 4.31 7.21
CA VAL A 58 -0.30 4.67 7.65
C VAL A 58 -0.14 4.50 9.16
N ALA A 59 -1.10 4.99 9.95
CA ALA A 59 -1.05 4.88 11.41
C ALA A 59 -1.12 3.42 11.87
N LEU A 60 -2.04 2.63 11.29
CA LEU A 60 -2.19 1.21 11.64
C LEU A 60 -0.94 0.42 11.28
N THR A 61 -0.45 0.53 10.05
CA THR A 61 0.73 -0.25 9.60
C THR A 61 2.01 0.24 10.24
N GLY A 62 2.16 1.55 10.48
CA GLY A 62 3.27 2.11 11.23
C GLY A 62 3.29 1.58 12.66
N TRP A 63 2.14 1.58 13.35
CA TRP A 63 2.03 0.98 14.69
C TRP A 63 2.34 -0.52 14.64
N LEU A 64 1.67 -1.29 13.78
CA LEU A 64 1.90 -2.73 13.67
C LEU A 64 3.35 -3.07 13.30
N ALA A 65 4.05 -2.23 12.54
CA ALA A 65 5.48 -2.41 12.28
C ALA A 65 6.34 -2.19 13.53
N ILE A 66 5.91 -1.36 14.49
CA ILE A 66 6.62 -1.13 15.76
C ILE A 66 6.37 -2.28 16.74
N VAL A 67 5.10 -2.65 16.97
CA VAL A 67 4.72 -3.60 18.05
C VAL A 67 4.54 -5.03 17.57
N GLY A 68 4.35 -5.22 16.27
CA GLY A 68 3.96 -6.49 15.69
C GLY A 68 5.11 -7.45 15.46
N ARG A 69 4.75 -8.69 15.13
CA ARG A 69 5.71 -9.76 14.79
C ARG A 69 6.46 -9.41 13.50
N ARG A 70 7.78 -9.52 13.54
CA ARG A 70 8.64 -9.34 12.37
C ARG A 70 8.73 -10.63 11.57
N THR A 71 8.07 -10.65 10.42
CA THR A 71 8.18 -11.72 9.44
C THR A 71 8.27 -11.10 8.06
N GLU A 72 9.01 -11.69 7.13
CA GLU A 72 9.19 -11.11 5.78
C GLU A 72 7.85 -10.80 5.10
N ARG A 73 6.89 -11.71 5.26
CA ARG A 73 5.53 -11.54 4.73
C ARG A 73 4.79 -10.35 5.35
N LEU A 74 4.77 -10.24 6.68
CA LEU A 74 4.09 -9.13 7.35
C LEU A 74 4.78 -7.81 7.03
N ASP A 75 6.11 -7.79 7.01
CA ASP A 75 6.87 -6.60 6.63
C ASP A 75 6.53 -6.15 5.19
N ARG A 76 6.36 -7.09 4.23
CA ARG A 76 5.91 -6.78 2.86
C ARG A 76 4.46 -6.27 2.83
N ALA A 77 3.56 -6.86 3.61
CA ALA A 77 2.17 -6.40 3.71
C ALA A 77 2.09 -5.00 4.34
N TYR A 78 2.89 -4.73 5.38
CA TYR A 78 3.01 -3.41 5.98
C TYR A 78 3.57 -2.41 4.97
N ALA A 79 4.64 -2.75 4.25
CA ALA A 79 5.18 -1.88 3.20
C ALA A 79 4.17 -1.56 2.11
N LEU A 80 3.40 -2.55 1.65
CA LEU A 80 2.33 -2.38 0.66
C LEU A 80 1.26 -1.40 1.17
N VAL A 81 0.65 -1.71 2.33
CA VAL A 81 -0.46 -0.92 2.87
C VAL A 81 -0.01 0.46 3.33
N TYR A 82 1.20 0.59 3.87
CA TYR A 82 1.81 1.87 4.22
C TYR A 82 2.03 2.74 2.98
N GLY A 83 2.58 2.16 1.90
CA GLY A 83 2.75 2.84 0.62
C GLY A 83 1.41 3.29 0.01
N LEU A 84 0.41 2.41 -0.01
CA LEU A 84 -0.95 2.75 -0.45
C LEU A 84 -1.52 3.93 0.36
N GLY A 85 -1.39 3.89 1.69
CA GLY A 85 -1.87 4.97 2.55
C GLY A 85 -1.17 6.30 2.30
N LEU A 86 0.15 6.27 2.07
CA LEU A 86 0.90 7.47 1.73
C LEU A 86 0.47 8.08 0.39
N GLY A 87 0.11 7.26 -0.62
CA GLY A 87 -0.33 7.81 -1.91
C GLY A 87 -1.70 8.48 -1.81
N LEU A 88 -2.62 7.91 -1.01
CA LEU A 88 -3.90 8.55 -0.68
C LEU A 88 -3.73 9.88 0.06
N ILE A 89 -2.79 9.96 1.01
CA ILE A 89 -2.46 11.22 1.68
C ILE A 89 -1.83 12.20 0.68
N GLY A 90 -0.90 11.71 -0.14
CA GLY A 90 -0.15 12.50 -1.10
C GLY A 90 -1.05 13.26 -2.07
N ASP A 91 -2.09 12.63 -2.59
CA ASP A 91 -3.02 13.26 -3.53
C ASP A 91 -3.63 14.58 -3.00
N GLU A 92 -3.86 14.62 -1.68
CA GLU A 92 -4.50 15.74 -0.97
C GLU A 92 -3.48 16.79 -0.49
N VAL A 93 -2.20 16.41 -0.34
CA VAL A 93 -1.13 17.35 0.06
C VAL A 93 -0.93 18.45 -0.99
N GLY A 94 -1.19 18.16 -2.27
CA GLY A 94 -1.20 19.19 -3.32
C GLY A 94 -2.24 20.29 -3.05
N LEU A 95 -3.41 19.93 -2.52
CA LEU A 95 -4.48 20.85 -2.11
C LEU A 95 -4.14 21.61 -0.81
N LEU A 96 -3.61 20.91 0.19
CA LEU A 96 -3.27 21.48 1.51
C LEU A 96 -2.12 22.49 1.47
N LEU A 97 -1.13 22.28 0.58
CA LEU A 97 0.04 23.17 0.47
C LEU A 97 -0.24 24.46 -0.30
N THR A 98 -1.33 24.51 -1.08
CA THR A 98 -1.55 25.59 -2.06
C THR A 98 -2.80 26.41 -1.82
N PHE A 99 -3.61 26.07 -0.80
CA PHE A 99 -4.81 26.82 -0.39
C PHE A 99 -5.70 27.25 -1.58
N GLY A 100 -5.82 26.40 -2.60
CA GLY A 100 -6.79 26.53 -3.68
C GLY A 100 -6.40 27.41 -4.89
N ASN A 101 -5.17 27.93 -5.00
CA ASN A 101 -4.77 28.74 -6.16
C ASN A 101 -3.87 27.93 -7.12
N TYR A 102 -4.45 27.31 -8.15
CA TYR A 102 -3.74 26.32 -8.97
C TYR A 102 -3.81 26.57 -10.48
N TYR A 103 -2.65 26.86 -11.08
CA TYR A 103 -2.36 26.75 -12.53
C TYR A 103 -1.60 25.45 -12.87
N SER A 104 -1.11 24.67 -11.89
CA SER A 104 -0.08 23.64 -12.05
C SER A 104 -0.41 22.22 -11.52
N GLU A 105 -1.67 21.79 -11.38
CA GLU A 105 -2.02 20.54 -10.64
C GLU A 105 -1.33 19.34 -11.30
N LEU A 106 -1.29 19.40 -12.62
CA LEU A 106 -0.50 18.54 -13.48
C LEU A 106 1.02 18.61 -13.19
N THR A 107 1.59 19.79 -12.96
CA THR A 107 3.02 19.96 -12.59
C THR A 107 3.34 19.28 -11.27
N TYR A 108 2.47 19.37 -10.27
CA TYR A 108 2.64 18.65 -9.02
C TYR A 108 2.60 17.14 -9.21
N GLN A 109 1.60 16.64 -9.94
CA GLN A 109 1.47 15.21 -10.27
C GLN A 109 2.68 14.70 -11.05
N ILE A 110 3.15 15.48 -12.04
CA ILE A 110 4.35 15.17 -12.82
C ILE A 110 5.58 15.15 -11.92
N PHE A 111 5.75 16.12 -11.02
CA PHE A 111 6.91 16.18 -10.12
C PHE A 111 6.95 15.02 -9.13
N VAL A 112 5.84 14.75 -8.44
CA VAL A 112 5.72 13.63 -7.50
C VAL A 112 5.89 12.30 -8.24
N GLY A 113 5.24 12.16 -9.39
CA GLY A 113 5.37 11.01 -10.27
C GLY A 113 6.80 10.78 -10.73
N ALA A 114 7.47 11.82 -11.23
CA ALA A 114 8.85 11.74 -11.71
C ALA A 114 9.81 11.35 -10.59
N ILE A 115 9.72 11.98 -9.42
CA ILE A 115 10.56 11.62 -8.27
C ILE A 115 10.31 10.17 -7.84
N GLY A 116 9.05 9.77 -7.69
CA GLY A 116 8.71 8.41 -7.29
C GLY A 116 9.21 7.38 -8.32
N LEU A 117 9.07 7.64 -9.61
CA LEU A 117 9.58 6.78 -10.69
C LEU A 117 11.12 6.76 -10.74
N ILE A 118 11.79 7.88 -10.48
CA ILE A 118 13.26 7.93 -10.37
C ILE A 118 13.72 7.07 -9.21
N ILE A 119 13.09 7.16 -8.03
CA ILE A 119 13.48 6.34 -6.88
C ILE A 119 13.18 4.86 -7.15
N LEU A 120 12.00 4.55 -7.71
CA LEU A 120 11.62 3.18 -8.06
C LEU A 120 12.58 2.58 -9.08
N GLY A 121 12.93 3.35 -10.13
CA GLY A 121 13.90 2.97 -11.15
C GLY A 121 15.31 2.82 -10.58
N ALA A 122 15.76 3.71 -9.70
CA ALA A 122 17.04 3.61 -9.03
C ALA A 122 17.12 2.35 -8.16
N LEU A 123 16.03 1.99 -7.46
CA LEU A 123 15.94 0.73 -6.71
C LEU A 123 15.99 -0.48 -7.65
N ALA A 124 15.25 -0.44 -8.77
CA ALA A 124 15.22 -1.51 -9.76
C ALA A 124 16.59 -1.73 -10.42
N VAL A 125 17.28 -0.68 -10.83
CA VAL A 125 18.60 -0.76 -11.47
C VAL A 125 19.67 -1.20 -10.48
N ARG A 126 19.71 -0.59 -9.29
CA ARG A 126 20.80 -0.82 -8.33
C ARG A 126 20.67 -2.16 -7.59
N PHE A 127 19.44 -2.60 -7.34
CA PHE A 127 19.17 -3.79 -6.53
C PHE A 127 18.38 -4.86 -7.30
N GLY A 128 18.30 -4.77 -8.63
CA GLY A 128 17.45 -5.61 -9.49
C GLY A 128 17.59 -7.11 -9.24
N GLU A 129 18.81 -7.66 -9.21
CA GLU A 129 18.99 -9.10 -8.95
C GLU A 129 18.51 -9.52 -7.56
N ARG A 130 18.69 -8.66 -6.55
CA ARG A 130 18.21 -8.93 -5.19
C ARG A 130 16.70 -8.81 -5.10
N LEU A 131 16.12 -7.77 -5.70
CA LEU A 131 14.66 -7.62 -5.83
C LEU A 131 14.06 -8.82 -6.54
N ARG A 132 14.64 -9.23 -7.67
CA ARG A 132 14.20 -10.39 -8.45
C ARG A 132 14.25 -11.67 -7.61
N LYS A 133 15.36 -11.92 -6.91
CA LYS A 133 15.49 -13.08 -6.02
C LYS A 133 14.45 -13.07 -4.90
N ASP A 134 14.23 -11.93 -4.26
CA ASP A 134 13.29 -11.80 -3.14
C ASP A 134 11.83 -11.90 -3.61
N LEU A 135 11.49 -11.29 -4.75
CA LEU A 135 10.14 -11.29 -5.33
C LEU A 135 9.79 -12.66 -5.95
N LEU A 136 10.73 -13.30 -6.66
CA LEU A 136 10.52 -14.65 -7.21
C LEU A 136 10.61 -15.74 -6.13
N GLY A 137 11.36 -15.48 -5.06
CA GLY A 137 11.47 -16.38 -3.91
C GLY A 137 10.24 -16.37 -2.99
N MET A 138 9.25 -15.50 -3.26
CA MET A 138 8.04 -15.46 -2.46
C MET A 138 7.28 -16.78 -2.53
N LYS A 139 6.84 -17.26 -1.38
CA LYS A 139 5.94 -18.42 -1.35
C LYS A 139 4.63 -18.03 -2.01
N ARG A 140 3.99 -18.98 -2.72
CA ARG A 140 2.70 -18.74 -3.40
C ARG A 140 1.66 -18.06 -2.49
N TRP A 141 1.58 -18.49 -1.24
CA TRP A 141 0.65 -17.93 -0.26
C TRP A 141 1.00 -16.50 0.19
N GLU A 142 2.26 -16.07 0.11
CA GLU A 142 2.62 -14.67 0.33
C GLU A 142 2.09 -13.79 -0.79
N VAL A 143 2.23 -14.24 -2.04
CA VAL A 143 1.68 -13.56 -3.22
C VAL A 143 0.15 -13.49 -3.13
N VAL A 144 -0.52 -14.60 -2.78
CA VAL A 144 -1.97 -14.64 -2.57
C VAL A 144 -2.40 -13.61 -1.51
N GLY A 145 -1.64 -13.48 -0.41
CA GLY A 145 -1.94 -12.48 0.62
C GLY A 145 -1.79 -11.04 0.12
N LEU A 146 -0.72 -10.73 -0.62
CA LEU A 146 -0.49 -9.40 -1.19
C LEU A 146 -1.56 -9.03 -2.23
N VAL A 147 -1.90 -9.96 -3.12
CA VAL A 147 -3.01 -9.80 -4.08
C VAL A 147 -4.33 -9.65 -3.33
N GLY A 148 -4.53 -10.38 -2.24
CA GLY A 148 -5.72 -10.26 -1.40
C GLY A 148 -5.89 -8.85 -0.81
N PHE A 149 -4.82 -8.28 -0.24
CA PHE A 149 -4.82 -6.89 0.23
C PHE A 149 -5.12 -5.90 -0.89
N PHE A 150 -4.55 -6.14 -2.08
CA PHE A 150 -4.84 -5.30 -3.25
C PHE A 150 -6.30 -5.39 -3.66
N LEU A 151 -6.86 -6.59 -3.84
CA LEU A 151 -8.26 -6.79 -4.25
C LEU A 151 -9.25 -6.22 -3.23
N ALA A 152 -8.99 -6.44 -1.93
CA ALA A 152 -9.82 -5.91 -0.87
C ALA A 152 -9.81 -4.37 -0.86
N GLY A 153 -8.64 -3.74 -1.00
CA GLY A 153 -8.55 -2.28 -1.11
C GLY A 153 -9.20 -1.76 -2.40
N PHE A 154 -8.92 -2.38 -3.54
CA PHE A 154 -9.40 -1.98 -4.86
C PHE A 154 -10.93 -2.14 -5.00
N SER A 155 -11.56 -3.02 -4.21
CA SER A 155 -13.01 -3.18 -4.17
C SER A 155 -13.77 -1.89 -3.91
N THR A 156 -13.16 -0.96 -3.16
CA THR A 156 -13.74 0.36 -2.83
C THR A 156 -14.04 1.20 -4.07
N LEU A 157 -13.29 1.05 -5.16
CA LEU A 157 -13.55 1.76 -6.41
C LEU A 157 -14.88 1.32 -7.03
N PHE A 158 -15.18 0.01 -7.03
CA PHE A 158 -16.43 -0.47 -7.62
C PHE A 158 -17.65 0.04 -6.84
N PHE A 159 -17.58 0.08 -5.51
CA PHE A 159 -18.63 0.70 -4.70
C PHE A 159 -18.82 2.18 -5.04
N ALA A 160 -17.73 2.89 -5.33
CA ALA A 160 -17.82 4.30 -5.68
C ALA A 160 -18.44 4.55 -7.08
N PHE A 161 -18.39 3.59 -8.00
CA PHE A 161 -19.05 3.66 -9.31
C PHE A 161 -20.43 2.98 -9.34
N ASP A 162 -21.07 2.80 -8.17
CA ASP A 162 -22.35 2.09 -8.02
C ASP A 162 -22.34 0.66 -8.59
N GLN A 163 -21.16 0.05 -8.72
CA GLN A 163 -20.96 -1.33 -9.17
C GLN A 163 -20.91 -2.28 -7.97
N GLU A 164 -21.99 -2.32 -7.19
CA GLU A 164 -22.05 -3.03 -5.90
C GLU A 164 -21.66 -4.51 -6.00
N LEU A 165 -22.15 -5.22 -7.02
CA LEU A 165 -21.84 -6.63 -7.22
C LEU A 165 -20.34 -6.86 -7.41
N LEU A 166 -19.69 -6.04 -8.25
CA LEU A 166 -18.24 -6.13 -8.48
C LEU A 166 -17.47 -5.76 -7.21
N GLY A 167 -17.93 -4.74 -6.48
CA GLY A 167 -17.34 -4.36 -5.19
C GLY A 167 -17.37 -5.51 -4.19
N ILE A 168 -18.54 -6.14 -4.01
CA ILE A 168 -18.69 -7.29 -3.10
C ILE A 168 -17.80 -8.46 -3.53
N LEU A 169 -17.78 -8.79 -4.83
CA LEU A 169 -16.96 -9.89 -5.35
C LEU A 169 -15.47 -9.65 -5.10
N PHE A 170 -14.96 -8.44 -5.34
CA PHE A 170 -13.57 -8.08 -5.09
C PHE A 170 -13.24 -8.03 -3.60
N ALA A 171 -14.14 -7.50 -2.77
CA ALA A 171 -13.97 -7.44 -1.32
C ALA A 171 -13.90 -8.84 -0.71
N LEU A 172 -14.83 -9.73 -1.09
CA LEU A 172 -14.90 -11.10 -0.59
C LEU A 172 -13.72 -11.94 -1.10
N SER A 173 -13.40 -11.87 -2.39
CA SER A 173 -12.25 -12.61 -2.94
C SER A 173 -10.92 -12.14 -2.34
N GLY A 174 -10.76 -10.82 -2.16
CA GLY A 174 -9.59 -10.23 -1.49
C GLY A 174 -9.47 -10.68 -0.03
N THR A 175 -10.56 -10.57 0.73
CA THR A 175 -10.61 -11.00 2.13
C THR A 175 -10.34 -12.50 2.27
N LEU A 176 -10.95 -13.32 1.41
CA LEU A 176 -10.73 -14.76 1.37
C LEU A 176 -9.25 -15.08 1.08
N ALA A 177 -8.64 -14.41 0.11
CA ALA A 177 -7.22 -14.59 -0.21
C ALA A 177 -6.32 -14.23 0.99
N ILE A 178 -6.62 -13.15 1.70
CA ILE A 178 -5.94 -12.78 2.95
C ILE A 178 -6.09 -13.90 3.99
N VAL A 179 -7.31 -14.37 4.25
CA VAL A 179 -7.57 -15.43 5.25
C VAL A 179 -6.85 -16.73 4.88
N LEU A 180 -6.97 -17.19 3.63
CA LEU A 180 -6.33 -18.42 3.14
C LEU A 180 -4.82 -18.33 3.25
N SER A 181 -4.25 -17.18 2.89
CA SER A 181 -2.81 -16.98 3.00
C SER A 181 -2.36 -17.12 4.46
N PHE A 182 -3.10 -16.60 5.45
CA PHE A 182 -2.76 -16.75 6.88
C PHE A 182 -3.00 -18.18 7.40
N ARG A 183 -4.08 -18.85 7.00
CA ARG A 183 -4.43 -20.20 7.45
C ARG A 183 -3.40 -21.24 7.03
N HIS A 184 -2.94 -21.22 5.78
CA HIS A 184 -1.94 -22.17 5.30
C HIS A 184 -0.61 -22.08 6.08
N ARG A 185 -0.34 -20.95 6.74
CA ARG A 185 0.85 -20.78 7.58
C ARG A 185 0.71 -21.43 8.95
N HIS A 186 -0.50 -21.56 9.47
CA HIS A 186 -0.77 -22.28 10.72
C HIS A 186 -0.71 -23.80 10.51
N GLU A 187 -1.21 -24.30 9.38
CA GLU A 187 -1.25 -25.74 9.10
C GLU A 187 0.15 -26.35 8.83
N VAL A 188 1.10 -25.57 8.32
CA VAL A 188 2.48 -26.04 8.04
C VAL A 188 3.38 -26.02 9.29
N MET A 189 2.97 -25.38 10.39
CA MET A 189 3.71 -25.39 11.66
C MET A 189 2.78 -25.54 12.88
N PRO A 190 2.21 -26.73 13.13
CA PRO A 190 1.32 -26.93 14.27
C PRO A 190 2.02 -26.99 15.65
N GLY A 191 3.33 -26.71 15.79
CA GLY A 191 4.06 -27.10 17.02
C GLY A 191 5.24 -26.24 17.46
N GLN A 192 5.25 -24.92 17.25
CA GLN A 192 6.32 -24.05 17.77
C GLN A 192 5.80 -22.89 18.63
N ALA A 193 4.65 -23.08 19.28
CA ALA A 193 4.09 -22.12 20.24
C ALA A 193 3.89 -22.76 21.61
N GLU A 194 4.94 -23.41 22.13
CA GLU A 194 5.09 -23.67 23.56
C GLU A 194 6.59 -23.86 23.84
N ASN A 195 7.21 -22.81 24.37
CA ASN A 195 8.43 -22.76 25.19
C ASN A 195 8.81 -21.29 25.42
#